data_AF-A0A2P7U0Z6-F1
#
_entry.id   AF-A0A2P7U0Z6-F1
#
_cell.length_a   1.000
_cell.length_b   1.000
_cell.length_c   1.000
_cell.angle_alpha   90.00
_cell.angle_beta   90.00
_cell.angle_gamma   90.00
#
_symmetry.space_group_name_H-M   'P 1'
#
loop_
_entity.id
_entity.type
_entity.pdbx_description
1 polymer ?
#
loop_
_entity_poly.entity_id
_entity_poly.type
_entity_poly.pdbx_seq_one_letter_code
_entity_poly.pdbx_strand_id
1 'polypeptide(L)'
;MLPRQAELRDKINLAQSKEEKEALYEELYTLQYQKRLAETVVGAISGSPGSALSQGGLQLAATWMRKQTLDNSRQSPVITDGTTTVGNVEYDSAYFDGVKLGGTRVNVDIICGINMERCVKQSDDSYFYTGGKEEKDRHLVTLDDAINPDKNNRASDLYGATGGFQSEQGQFFGIPYTIGSLFDFVVEGYAGTHDFSGGQIWGFYGDKGNATRDNGKLADIAAEVITVIAIPVATPFALSDILSSDALQVLFR
;
A
#
# COMPACT_ATOMS: atom_id res chain seq x y z
N MET A 1 -14.27 -7.23 -12.24
CA MET A 1 -13.23 -6.41 -12.90
C MET A 1 -13.62 -6.24 -14.37
N LEU A 2 -13.42 -5.05 -14.97
CA LEU A 2 -13.69 -4.86 -16.40
C LEU A 2 -12.64 -5.60 -17.24
N PRO A 3 -12.98 -6.19 -18.41
CA PRO A 3 -12.00 -6.87 -19.27
C PRO A 3 -10.78 -6.02 -19.61
N ARG A 4 -11.00 -4.72 -19.89
CA ARG A 4 -9.90 -3.78 -20.18
C ARG A 4 -8.99 -3.52 -18.97
N GLN A 5 -9.53 -3.57 -17.74
CA GLN A 5 -8.69 -3.45 -16.54
C GLN A 5 -7.77 -4.66 -16.38
N ALA A 6 -8.29 -5.87 -16.62
CA ALA A 6 -7.48 -7.08 -16.59
C ALA A 6 -6.36 -7.04 -17.65
N GLU A 7 -6.68 -6.62 -18.88
CA GLU A 7 -5.67 -6.46 -19.94
C GLU A 7 -4.57 -5.45 -19.56
N LEU A 8 -4.93 -4.33 -18.94
CA LEU A 8 -3.95 -3.35 -18.49
C LEU A 8 -3.08 -3.89 -17.36
N ARG A 9 -3.65 -4.65 -16.42
CA ARG A 9 -2.88 -5.34 -15.38
C ARG A 9 -1.87 -6.32 -15.95
N ASP A 10 -2.28 -7.12 -16.93
CA ASP A 10 -1.38 -8.08 -17.60
C ASP A 10 -0.21 -7.33 -18.27
N LYS A 11 -0.48 -6.20 -18.92
CA LYS A 11 0.58 -5.35 -19.51
C LYS A 11 1.50 -4.75 -18.45
N ILE A 12 0.97 -4.28 -17.33
CA ILE A 12 1.77 -3.74 -16.22
C ILE A 12 2.74 -4.79 -15.67
N ASN A 13 2.29 -6.03 -15.54
CA ASN A 13 3.12 -7.14 -15.05
C ASN A 13 4.23 -7.50 -16.05
N LEU A 14 3.98 -7.34 -17.35
CA LEU A 14 4.95 -7.61 -18.41
C LEU A 14 5.90 -6.44 -18.69
N ALA A 15 5.52 -5.22 -18.31
CA ALA A 15 6.28 -4.01 -18.57
C ALA A 15 7.66 -4.04 -17.89
N GLN A 16 8.69 -3.65 -18.62
CA GLN A 16 10.09 -3.76 -18.18
C GLN A 16 10.68 -2.42 -17.72
N SER A 17 10.09 -1.29 -18.13
CA SER A 17 10.55 0.04 -17.73
C SER A 17 9.59 0.71 -16.75
N LYS A 18 10.12 1.65 -15.95
CA LYS A 18 9.32 2.44 -15.01
C LYS A 18 8.34 3.35 -15.76
N GLU A 19 8.76 3.89 -16.90
CA GLU A 19 7.98 4.80 -17.75
C GLU A 19 6.81 4.07 -18.42
N GLU A 20 7.01 2.83 -18.87
CA GLU A 20 5.94 2.02 -19.44
C GLU A 20 4.90 1.66 -18.37
N LYS A 21 5.36 1.21 -17.20
CA LYS A 21 4.46 0.93 -16.05
C LYS A 21 3.67 2.18 -15.67
N GLU A 22 4.30 3.35 -15.62
CA GLU A 22 3.66 4.63 -15.33
C GLU A 22 2.50 4.91 -16.30
N ALA A 23 2.76 4.84 -17.61
CA ALA A 23 1.75 5.11 -18.62
C ALA A 23 0.57 4.13 -18.55
N LEU A 24 0.83 2.86 -18.23
CA LEU A 24 -0.22 1.85 -18.09
C LEU A 24 -1.06 2.05 -16.82
N TYR A 25 -0.43 2.43 -15.69
CA TYR A 25 -1.18 2.83 -14.50
C TYR A 25 -2.03 4.06 -14.75
N GLU A 26 -1.52 5.07 -15.46
CA GLU A 26 -2.31 6.25 -15.86
C GLU A 26 -3.58 5.87 -16.64
N GLU A 27 -3.44 4.96 -17.61
CA GLU A 27 -4.59 4.45 -18.37
C GLU A 27 -5.57 3.67 -17.46
N LEU A 28 -5.05 2.82 -16.58
CA LEU A 28 -5.85 2.01 -15.67
C LEU A 28 -6.65 2.85 -14.68
N TYR A 29 -6.05 3.89 -14.10
CA TYR A 29 -6.71 4.81 -13.21
C TYR A 29 -7.73 5.69 -13.94
N THR A 30 -7.41 6.15 -15.17
CA THR A 30 -8.37 6.86 -16.02
C THR A 30 -9.63 6.00 -16.26
N LEU A 31 -9.45 4.72 -16.58
CA LEU A 31 -10.56 3.79 -16.75
C LEU A 31 -11.35 3.58 -15.45
N GLN A 32 -10.67 3.50 -14.29
CA GLN A 32 -11.34 3.38 -12.99
C GLN A 32 -12.17 4.63 -12.65
N TYR A 33 -11.70 5.84 -12.96
CA TYR A 33 -12.49 7.07 -12.81
C TYR A 33 -13.74 7.05 -13.68
N GLN A 34 -13.60 6.68 -14.96
CA GLN A 34 -14.73 6.58 -15.89
C GLN A 34 -15.76 5.57 -15.40
N LYS A 35 -15.31 4.42 -14.88
CA LYS A 35 -16.16 3.40 -14.29
C LYS A 35 -16.96 3.95 -13.10
N ARG A 36 -16.28 4.56 -12.11
CA ARG A 36 -16.93 5.13 -10.91
C ARG A 36 -17.92 6.25 -11.25
N LEU A 37 -17.59 7.10 -12.22
CA LEU A 37 -18.50 8.13 -12.71
C LEU A 37 -19.76 7.51 -13.36
N ALA A 38 -19.60 6.48 -14.19
CA ALA A 38 -20.72 5.79 -14.81
C ALA A 38 -21.61 5.10 -13.76
N GLU A 39 -21.01 4.41 -12.78
CA GLU A 39 -21.73 3.79 -11.66
C GLU A 39 -22.53 4.82 -10.86
N THR A 40 -21.94 6.00 -10.61
CA THR A 40 -22.61 7.13 -9.95
C THR A 40 -23.83 7.60 -10.73
N VAL A 41 -23.71 7.79 -12.06
CA VAL A 41 -24.83 8.23 -12.92
C VAL A 41 -25.94 7.19 -12.94
N VAL A 42 -25.60 5.91 -13.07
CA VAL A 42 -26.57 4.81 -13.07
C VAL A 42 -27.32 4.75 -11.73
N GLY A 43 -26.60 4.78 -10.61
CA GLY A 43 -27.19 4.78 -9.27
C GLY A 43 -28.08 5.98 -9.00
N ALA A 44 -27.72 7.15 -9.54
CA ALA A 44 -28.53 8.35 -9.41
C ALA A 44 -29.86 8.25 -10.16
N ILE A 45 -29.86 7.64 -11.35
CA ILE A 45 -31.07 7.45 -12.17
C ILE A 45 -31.94 6.29 -11.62
N SER A 46 -31.33 5.27 -11.01
CA SER A 46 -32.03 4.06 -10.56
C SER A 46 -32.78 4.18 -9.22
N GLY A 47 -32.79 5.35 -8.58
CA GLY A 47 -33.74 5.65 -7.49
C GLY A 47 -33.17 6.19 -6.18
N SER A 48 -31.85 6.39 -6.06
CA SER A 48 -31.24 7.04 -4.89
C SER A 48 -30.26 8.17 -5.25
N PRO A 49 -30.73 9.27 -5.87
CA PRO A 49 -29.86 10.33 -6.41
C PRO A 49 -28.87 10.91 -5.39
N GLY A 50 -29.35 11.26 -4.19
CA GLY A 50 -28.52 11.91 -3.17
C GLY A 50 -27.37 11.03 -2.68
N SER A 51 -27.67 9.79 -2.28
CA SER A 51 -26.63 8.88 -1.76
C SER A 51 -25.67 8.42 -2.86
N ALA A 52 -26.16 8.19 -4.08
CA ALA A 52 -25.32 7.79 -5.19
C ALA A 52 -24.29 8.89 -5.53
N LEU A 53 -24.72 10.16 -5.54
CA LEU A 53 -23.81 11.28 -5.76
C LEU A 53 -22.77 11.41 -4.64
N SER A 54 -23.18 11.28 -3.37
CA SER A 54 -22.24 11.31 -2.24
C SER A 54 -21.25 10.14 -2.26
N GLN A 55 -21.74 8.92 -2.49
CA GLN A 55 -20.91 7.72 -2.60
C GLN A 55 -19.94 7.84 -3.79
N GLY A 56 -20.43 8.28 -4.94
CA GLY A 56 -19.60 8.52 -6.13
C GLY A 56 -18.48 9.51 -5.87
N GLY A 57 -18.78 10.62 -5.18
CA GLY A 57 -17.76 11.60 -4.76
C GLY A 57 -16.68 10.97 -3.86
N LEU A 58 -17.08 10.18 -2.86
CA LEU A 58 -16.15 9.46 -1.98
C LEU A 58 -15.30 8.45 -2.77
N GLN A 59 -15.90 7.69 -3.68
CA GLN A 59 -15.19 6.75 -4.53
C GLN A 59 -14.18 7.48 -5.43
N LEU A 60 -14.54 8.58 -6.08
CA LEU A 60 -13.60 9.34 -6.91
C LEU A 60 -12.42 9.88 -6.08
N ALA A 61 -12.68 10.42 -4.89
CA ALA A 61 -11.63 10.87 -3.97
C ALA A 61 -10.74 9.71 -3.50
N ALA A 62 -11.32 8.54 -3.20
CA ALA A 62 -10.57 7.34 -2.83
C ALA A 62 -9.67 6.85 -3.98
N THR A 63 -10.14 6.89 -5.23
CA THR A 63 -9.30 6.57 -6.41
C THR A 63 -8.11 7.50 -6.49
N TRP A 64 -8.34 8.79 -6.29
CA TRP A 64 -7.28 9.79 -6.34
C TRP A 64 -6.23 9.57 -5.27
N MET A 65 -6.64 9.41 -4.01
CA MET A 65 -5.72 9.16 -2.90
C MET A 65 -4.94 7.85 -3.11
N ARG A 66 -5.62 6.78 -3.54
CA ARG A 66 -4.94 5.52 -3.86
C ARG A 66 -3.92 5.66 -4.97
N LYS A 67 -4.19 6.50 -5.99
CA LYS A 67 -3.20 6.81 -7.02
C LYS A 67 -1.97 7.50 -6.42
N GLN A 68 -2.18 8.54 -5.63
CA GLN A 68 -1.08 9.26 -4.97
C GLN A 68 -0.25 8.34 -4.06
N THR A 69 -0.90 7.39 -3.38
CA THR A 69 -0.24 6.37 -2.56
C THR A 69 0.56 5.39 -3.39
N LEU A 70 0.02 4.90 -4.51
CA LEU A 70 0.75 4.04 -5.43
C LEU A 70 1.98 4.74 -6.02
N ASP A 71 1.80 5.96 -6.52
CA ASP A 71 2.86 6.76 -7.15
C ASP A 71 3.99 7.03 -6.16
N ASN A 72 3.66 7.26 -4.89
CA ASN A 72 4.66 7.41 -3.83
C ASN A 72 5.30 6.07 -3.43
N SER A 73 4.53 5.00 -3.32
CA SER A 73 5.04 3.66 -2.98
C SER A 73 6.02 3.15 -4.02
N ARG A 74 5.77 3.43 -5.31
CA ARG A 74 6.64 3.05 -6.44
C ARG A 74 7.98 3.79 -6.48
N GLN A 75 8.15 4.86 -5.70
CA GLN A 75 9.44 5.54 -5.55
C GLN A 75 10.39 4.77 -4.61
N SER A 76 9.88 3.77 -3.90
CA SER A 76 10.62 2.93 -2.99
C SER A 76 11.76 2.19 -3.69
N PRO A 77 13.00 2.26 -3.17
CA PRO A 77 14.07 1.40 -3.64
C PRO A 77 13.76 -0.04 -3.27
N VAL A 78 13.93 -0.92 -4.25
CA VAL A 78 13.86 -2.36 -4.07
C VAL A 78 15.13 -2.84 -3.34
N ILE A 79 14.98 -3.78 -2.41
CA ILE A 79 16.07 -4.48 -1.73
C ILE A 79 16.04 -5.94 -2.16
N THR A 80 17.17 -6.50 -2.59
CA THR A 80 17.26 -7.92 -2.98
C THR A 80 18.58 -8.53 -2.58
N ASP A 81 18.60 -9.83 -2.27
CA ASP A 81 19.82 -10.64 -2.16
C ASP A 81 20.02 -11.57 -3.36
N GLY A 82 19.21 -11.40 -4.43
CA GLY A 82 19.16 -12.26 -5.61
C GLY A 82 18.22 -13.46 -5.47
N THR A 83 17.71 -13.75 -4.26
CA THR A 83 16.71 -14.79 -4.00
C THR A 83 15.38 -14.16 -3.57
N THR A 84 15.44 -13.29 -2.56
CA THR A 84 14.29 -12.55 -2.04
C THR A 84 14.34 -11.11 -2.56
N THR A 85 13.18 -10.54 -2.80
CA THR A 85 13.01 -9.15 -3.23
C THR A 85 11.95 -8.48 -2.36
N VAL A 86 12.27 -7.30 -1.87
CA VAL A 86 11.46 -6.52 -0.95
C VAL A 86 11.30 -5.10 -1.49
N GLY A 87 10.07 -4.59 -1.49
CA GLY A 87 9.68 -3.29 -2.00
C GLY A 87 8.20 -3.00 -1.68
N ASN A 88 7.79 -1.73 -1.71
CA ASN A 88 6.43 -1.34 -1.32
C ASN A 88 5.33 -1.86 -2.26
N VAL A 89 5.69 -2.40 -3.43
CA VAL A 89 4.74 -2.82 -4.48
C VAL A 89 5.08 -4.20 -5.06
N GLU A 90 5.79 -5.03 -4.30
CA GLU A 90 6.25 -6.36 -4.76
C GLU A 90 5.21 -7.47 -4.57
N TYR A 91 4.11 -7.19 -3.87
CA TYR A 91 3.05 -8.17 -3.65
C TYR A 91 1.73 -7.76 -4.32
N ASP A 92 1.03 -8.75 -4.86
CA ASP A 92 -0.19 -8.56 -5.63
C ASP A 92 -1.45 -8.47 -4.74
N SER A 93 -2.47 -7.82 -5.28
CA SER A 93 -3.84 -7.83 -4.76
C SER A 93 -4.88 -8.08 -5.86
N ALA A 94 -6.08 -8.51 -5.48
CA ALA A 94 -7.23 -8.58 -6.39
C ALA A 94 -7.91 -7.21 -6.56
N TYR A 95 -7.46 -6.17 -5.84
CA TYR A 95 -7.93 -4.82 -6.04
C TYR A 95 -7.70 -4.32 -7.48
N PHE A 96 -8.36 -3.22 -7.89
CA PHE A 96 -8.49 -2.90 -9.32
C PHE A 96 -7.16 -2.65 -10.04
N ASP A 97 -6.17 -2.11 -9.33
CA ASP A 97 -4.82 -1.83 -9.85
C ASP A 97 -3.86 -3.02 -9.73
N GLY A 98 -4.27 -4.05 -8.99
CA GLY A 98 -3.50 -5.28 -8.80
C GLY A 98 -2.40 -5.20 -7.75
N VAL A 99 -2.23 -4.06 -7.08
CA VAL A 99 -1.11 -3.83 -6.15
C VAL A 99 -1.60 -3.92 -4.72
N LYS A 100 -0.86 -4.63 -3.87
CA LYS A 100 -1.05 -4.57 -2.42
C LYS A 100 -0.42 -3.29 -1.88
N LEU A 101 -1.25 -2.35 -1.42
CA LEU A 101 -0.81 -1.14 -0.72
C LEU A 101 -1.11 -1.21 0.78
N GLY A 102 -1.92 -2.16 1.23
CA GLY A 102 -2.17 -2.37 2.64
C GLY A 102 -0.94 -2.88 3.38
N GLY A 103 -0.76 -2.44 4.62
CA GLY A 103 0.34 -2.84 5.49
C GLY A 103 1.42 -1.79 5.62
N THR A 104 2.48 -2.11 6.37
CA THR A 104 3.58 -1.19 6.60
C THR A 104 4.52 -1.16 5.39
N ARG A 105 5.03 0.03 5.08
CA ARG A 105 6.02 0.23 4.02
C ARG A 105 7.40 -0.26 4.43
N VAL A 106 8.25 -0.52 3.44
CA VAL A 106 9.65 -0.86 3.64
C VAL A 106 10.35 0.20 4.49
N ASN A 107 11.02 -0.27 5.54
CA ASN A 107 11.95 0.51 6.32
C ASN A 107 13.38 0.01 6.08
N VAL A 108 14.15 0.81 5.35
CA VAL A 108 15.52 0.48 4.95
C VAL A 108 16.43 0.36 6.17
N ASP A 109 16.22 1.12 7.25
CA ASP A 109 17.07 1.05 8.44
C ASP A 109 16.89 -0.25 9.22
N ILE A 110 15.67 -0.80 9.22
CA ILE A 110 15.39 -2.08 9.85
C ILE A 110 16.12 -3.19 9.09
N ILE A 111 16.02 -3.17 7.75
CA ILE A 111 16.58 -4.22 6.89
C ILE A 111 18.09 -4.07 6.73
N CYS A 112 18.56 -2.91 6.26
CA CYS A 112 19.94 -2.63 5.92
C CYS A 112 20.79 -2.15 7.10
N GLY A 113 20.16 -1.72 8.18
CA GLY A 113 20.82 -1.08 9.32
C GLY A 113 20.92 0.43 9.16
N ILE A 114 21.00 1.14 10.29
CA ILE A 114 21.03 2.61 10.32
C ILE A 114 22.23 3.15 9.51
N ASN A 115 23.35 2.42 9.51
CA ASN A 115 24.56 2.82 8.79
C ASN A 115 24.70 2.10 7.43
N MET A 116 23.62 1.48 6.94
CA MET A 116 23.60 0.69 5.69
C MET A 116 24.59 -0.47 5.67
N GLU A 117 25.01 -0.96 6.84
CA GLU A 117 26.07 -1.96 6.96
C GLU A 117 25.73 -3.33 6.34
N ARG A 118 24.45 -3.61 6.09
CA ARG A 118 23.96 -4.85 5.46
C ARG A 118 23.54 -4.70 4.01
N CYS A 119 23.70 -3.52 3.40
CA CYS A 119 23.24 -3.26 2.04
C CYS A 119 24.24 -2.43 1.24
N VAL A 120 24.37 -2.75 -0.05
CA VAL A 120 25.16 -1.98 -1.02
C VAL A 120 24.20 -1.34 -2.01
N LYS A 121 24.27 -0.02 -2.13
CA LYS A 121 23.50 0.74 -3.11
C LYS A 121 23.96 0.42 -4.54
N GLN A 122 23.02 0.14 -5.42
CA GLN A 122 23.24 -0.14 -6.83
C GLN A 122 23.08 1.13 -7.69
N SER A 123 23.47 1.03 -8.97
CA SER A 123 23.41 2.15 -9.92
C SER A 123 21.98 2.57 -10.29
N ASP A 124 21.01 1.66 -10.16
CA ASP A 124 19.59 1.87 -10.46
C ASP A 124 18.78 2.33 -9.23
N ASP A 125 19.48 2.80 -8.18
CA ASP A 125 18.94 3.19 -6.88
C ASP A 125 18.38 2.06 -6.00
N SER A 126 18.43 0.80 -6.44
CA SER A 126 18.12 -0.37 -5.60
C SER A 126 19.23 -0.65 -4.58
N TYR A 127 18.96 -1.58 -3.66
CA TYR A 127 19.93 -2.08 -2.70
C TYR A 127 20.14 -3.58 -2.86
N PHE A 128 21.40 -4.00 -2.87
CA PHE A 128 21.76 -5.39 -2.74
C PHE A 128 22.06 -5.72 -1.28
N TYR A 129 21.32 -6.65 -0.69
CA TYR A 129 21.51 -7.09 0.68
C TYR A 129 22.70 -8.05 0.77
N THR A 130 23.66 -7.75 1.63
CA THR A 130 24.93 -8.48 1.76
C THR A 130 25.04 -9.31 3.04
N GLY A 131 24.01 -9.27 3.90
CA GLY A 131 24.05 -9.89 5.22
C GLY A 131 24.82 -9.08 6.25
N GLY A 132 24.67 -9.47 7.53
CA GLY A 132 25.43 -8.91 8.63
C GLY A 132 25.01 -9.47 9.99
N LYS A 133 25.56 -8.89 11.06
CA LYS A 133 25.16 -9.25 12.43
C LYS A 133 24.08 -8.31 12.93
N GLU A 134 23.15 -8.85 13.69
CA GLU A 134 22.28 -8.10 14.59
C GLU A 134 22.96 -7.92 15.96
N GLU A 135 22.44 -7.02 16.80
CA GLU A 135 22.85 -6.94 18.21
C GLU A 135 22.66 -8.30 18.91
N LYS A 136 23.66 -8.71 19.72
CA LYS A 136 23.74 -10.03 20.41
C LYS A 136 24.11 -11.24 19.53
N ASP A 137 24.97 -11.05 18.52
CA ASP A 137 25.60 -12.12 17.72
C ASP A 137 24.64 -12.99 16.86
N ARG A 138 23.37 -12.60 16.69
CA ARG A 138 22.49 -13.24 15.69
C ARG A 138 22.93 -12.81 14.29
N HIS A 139 23.13 -13.77 13.39
CA HIS A 139 23.55 -13.49 12.02
C HIS A 139 22.33 -13.40 11.11
N LEU A 140 22.16 -12.27 10.45
CA LEU A 140 21.19 -12.05 9.40
C LEU A 140 21.92 -12.33 8.08
N VAL A 141 21.92 -13.59 7.63
CA VAL A 141 22.69 -14.02 6.45
C VAL A 141 21.97 -13.58 5.19
N THR A 142 20.65 -13.74 5.18
CA THR A 142 19.77 -13.52 4.02
C THR A 142 18.81 -12.37 4.25
N LEU A 143 18.21 -11.86 3.17
CA LEU A 143 17.19 -10.83 3.29
C LEU A 143 15.96 -11.34 4.06
N ASP A 144 15.62 -12.63 3.91
CA ASP A 144 14.58 -13.30 4.70
C ASP A 144 14.88 -13.24 6.20
N ASP A 145 16.14 -13.42 6.62
CA ASP A 145 16.51 -13.28 8.03
C ASP A 145 16.28 -11.85 8.52
N ALA A 146 16.54 -10.85 7.67
CA ALA A 146 16.42 -9.44 8.02
C ALA A 146 14.97 -8.97 8.18
N ILE A 147 14.02 -9.59 7.47
CA ILE A 147 12.58 -9.29 7.58
C ILE A 147 11.84 -10.23 8.53
N ASN A 148 12.50 -11.29 9.04
CA ASN A 148 11.88 -12.22 9.97
C ASN A 148 11.93 -11.70 11.43
N PRO A 149 10.78 -11.48 12.11
CA PRO A 149 10.74 -10.98 13.49
C PRO A 149 11.41 -11.89 14.54
N ASP A 150 11.50 -13.20 14.29
CA ASP A 150 12.18 -14.14 15.19
C ASP A 150 13.71 -13.99 15.15
N LYS A 151 14.24 -13.47 14.03
CA LYS A 151 15.67 -13.31 13.77
C LYS A 151 16.13 -11.86 13.94
N ASN A 152 15.34 -10.89 13.48
CA ASN A 152 15.56 -9.46 13.64
C ASN A 152 14.50 -8.86 14.57
N ASN A 153 14.92 -8.41 15.75
CA ASN A 153 14.06 -7.85 16.80
C ASN A 153 13.29 -6.60 16.36
N ARG A 154 13.77 -5.88 15.34
CA ARG A 154 13.11 -4.70 14.78
C ARG A 154 12.18 -5.05 13.61
N ALA A 155 12.25 -6.27 13.08
CA ALA A 155 11.46 -6.63 11.91
C ALA A 155 9.96 -6.70 12.22
N SER A 156 9.53 -6.83 13.48
CA SER A 156 8.11 -6.70 13.85
C SER A 156 7.49 -5.38 13.39
N ASP A 157 8.26 -4.30 13.35
CA ASP A 157 7.77 -2.98 12.95
C ASP A 157 7.48 -2.91 11.43
N LEU A 158 7.95 -3.87 10.64
CA LEU A 158 7.60 -4.03 9.22
C LEU A 158 6.20 -4.64 9.04
N TYR A 159 5.57 -5.16 10.10
CA TYR A 159 4.28 -5.87 10.02
C TYR A 159 3.18 -5.09 10.75
N GLY A 160 2.34 -4.40 9.97
CA GLY A 160 1.16 -3.72 10.47
C GLY A 160 0.03 -4.69 10.84
N ALA A 161 -0.80 -4.31 11.81
CA ALA A 161 -1.92 -5.14 12.26
C ALA A 161 -2.96 -5.43 11.16
N THR A 162 -3.17 -4.50 10.22
CA THR A 162 -4.16 -4.61 9.15
C THR A 162 -3.49 -4.41 7.79
N GLY A 163 -2.89 -5.48 7.28
CA GLY A 163 -2.18 -5.53 6.00
C GLY A 163 -0.79 -6.17 6.08
N GLY A 164 -0.23 -6.39 7.26
CA GLY A 164 1.10 -6.99 7.44
C GLY A 164 2.19 -6.11 6.84
N PHE A 165 3.12 -6.73 6.12
CA PHE A 165 4.19 -6.05 5.39
C PHE A 165 3.80 -5.89 3.92
N GLN A 166 3.97 -4.69 3.32
CA GLN A 166 3.58 -4.44 1.93
C GLN A 166 4.26 -5.37 0.91
N SER A 167 5.49 -5.78 1.18
CA SER A 167 6.26 -6.67 0.29
C SER A 167 5.85 -8.14 0.32
N GLU A 168 4.99 -8.53 1.26
CA GLU A 168 4.60 -9.92 1.49
C GLU A 168 3.09 -10.11 1.50
N GLN A 169 2.68 -11.38 1.65
CA GLN A 169 1.29 -11.75 1.82
C GLN A 169 0.64 -10.95 2.95
N GLY A 170 -0.55 -10.41 2.66
CA GLY A 170 -1.29 -9.60 3.60
C GLY A 170 -1.74 -10.38 4.83
N GLN A 171 -1.75 -9.71 5.98
CA GLN A 171 -2.14 -10.28 7.26
C GLN A 171 -3.17 -9.39 7.95
N PHE A 172 -4.12 -10.01 8.63
CA PHE A 172 -5.08 -9.34 9.49
C PHE A 172 -4.92 -9.88 10.91
N PHE A 173 -4.37 -9.04 11.80
CA PHE A 173 -3.91 -9.41 13.14
C PHE A 173 -3.00 -10.65 13.16
N GLY A 174 -2.02 -10.68 12.24
CA GLY A 174 -1.07 -11.79 12.10
C GLY A 174 -1.62 -13.02 11.37
N ILE A 175 -2.91 -13.04 11.00
CA ILE A 175 -3.50 -14.13 10.23
C ILE A 175 -3.39 -13.82 8.74
N PRO A 176 -2.71 -14.65 7.93
CA PRO A 176 -2.58 -14.38 6.50
C PRO A 176 -3.94 -14.46 5.79
N TYR A 177 -4.17 -13.55 4.84
CA TYR A 177 -5.31 -13.60 3.93
C TYR A 177 -4.85 -13.79 2.49
N THR A 178 -5.68 -14.41 1.67
CA THR A 178 -5.37 -14.69 0.26
C THR A 178 -5.82 -13.54 -0.63
N ILE A 179 -5.13 -13.35 -1.75
CA ILE A 179 -5.54 -12.46 -2.84
C ILE A 179 -6.99 -12.78 -3.24
N GLY A 180 -7.84 -11.76 -3.34
CA GLY A 180 -9.26 -11.88 -3.68
C GLY A 180 -10.19 -12.30 -2.53
N SER A 181 -9.66 -12.50 -1.32
CA SER A 181 -10.50 -12.69 -0.14
C SER A 181 -11.20 -11.40 0.28
N LEU A 182 -12.21 -11.51 1.14
CA LEU A 182 -12.86 -10.32 1.71
C LEU A 182 -11.86 -9.39 2.40
N PHE A 183 -10.89 -9.93 3.14
CA PHE A 183 -9.88 -9.14 3.83
C PHE A 183 -8.92 -8.43 2.87
N ASP A 184 -8.61 -9.02 1.72
CA ASP A 184 -7.85 -8.36 0.66
C ASP A 184 -8.57 -7.09 0.19
N PHE A 185 -9.85 -7.19 -0.20
CA PHE A 185 -10.62 -6.03 -0.64
C PHE A 185 -10.84 -4.99 0.46
N VAL A 186 -11.09 -5.43 1.70
CA VAL A 186 -11.30 -4.51 2.82
C VAL A 186 -10.02 -3.72 3.10
N VAL A 187 -8.89 -4.40 3.30
CA VAL A 187 -7.62 -3.73 3.61
C VAL A 187 -7.21 -2.79 2.47
N GLU A 188 -7.34 -3.22 1.23
CA GLU A 188 -6.96 -2.40 0.07
C GLU A 188 -7.90 -1.21 -0.19
N GLY A 189 -9.18 -1.33 0.18
CA GLY A 189 -10.12 -0.21 0.15
C GLY A 189 -9.72 0.91 1.13
N TYR A 190 -9.07 0.56 2.24
CA TYR A 190 -8.52 1.53 3.19
C TYR A 190 -7.15 2.06 2.76
N ALA A 191 -6.28 1.21 2.21
CA ALA A 191 -4.86 1.47 2.02
C ALA A 191 -4.53 2.85 1.43
N GLY A 192 -5.15 3.21 0.30
CA GLY A 192 -4.88 4.50 -0.36
C GLY A 192 -5.24 5.71 0.49
N THR A 193 -6.47 5.77 1.01
CA THR A 193 -6.91 6.90 1.83
C THR A 193 -6.18 6.95 3.17
N HIS A 194 -5.94 5.80 3.79
CA HIS A 194 -5.26 5.67 5.07
C HIS A 194 -3.81 6.16 4.97
N ASP A 195 -3.03 5.65 4.01
CA ASP A 195 -1.64 6.05 3.84
C ASP A 195 -1.52 7.52 3.40
N PHE A 196 -2.40 7.96 2.50
CA PHE A 196 -2.37 9.35 2.06
C PHE A 196 -2.64 10.33 3.23
N SER A 197 -3.75 10.13 3.94
CA SER A 197 -4.18 11.03 5.03
C SER A 197 -3.42 10.82 6.35
N GLY A 198 -2.93 9.62 6.61
CA GLY A 198 -2.21 9.24 7.83
C GLY A 198 -0.70 9.43 7.74
N GLY A 199 -0.12 9.39 6.53
CA GLY A 199 1.32 9.43 6.34
C GLY A 199 1.80 10.49 5.35
N GLN A 200 1.36 10.42 4.08
CA GLN A 200 1.95 11.23 3.00
C GLN A 200 1.78 12.73 3.22
N ILE A 201 0.58 13.20 3.56
CA ILE A 201 0.34 14.64 3.72
C ILE A 201 1.11 15.25 4.90
N TRP A 202 1.58 14.42 5.83
CA TRP A 202 2.33 14.82 7.01
C TRP A 202 3.84 14.65 6.83
N GLY A 203 4.30 14.10 5.69
CA GLY A 203 5.71 13.87 5.42
C GLY A 203 6.32 12.69 6.18
N PHE A 204 5.51 11.73 6.64
CA PHE A 204 6.00 10.52 7.32
C PHE A 204 6.55 9.46 6.36
N TYR A 205 6.42 9.69 5.06
CA TYR A 205 7.15 8.93 4.05
C TYR A 205 8.26 9.81 3.46
N GLY A 206 9.46 9.26 3.38
CA GLY A 206 10.61 9.98 2.84
C GLY A 206 10.46 10.24 1.34
N ASP A 207 11.43 10.94 0.76
CA ASP A 207 11.44 11.30 -0.67
C ASP A 207 11.42 10.10 -1.62
N LYS A 208 11.68 8.90 -1.09
CA LYS A 208 11.56 7.64 -1.82
C LYS A 208 10.33 6.82 -1.43
N GLY A 209 9.33 7.39 -0.76
CA GLY A 209 8.09 6.71 -0.41
C GLY A 209 8.19 5.62 0.66
N ASN A 210 9.36 5.44 1.29
CA ASN A 210 9.55 4.56 2.44
C ASN A 210 9.16 5.25 3.75
N ALA A 211 8.97 4.48 4.82
CA ALA A 211 8.91 5.05 6.16
C ALA A 211 10.15 5.93 6.41
N THR A 212 9.95 7.13 6.93
CA THR A 212 11.05 8.06 7.18
C THR A 212 12.04 7.52 8.22
N ARG A 213 13.30 7.93 8.09
CA ARG A 213 14.43 7.52 8.92
C ARG A 213 14.64 8.52 10.05
N ASP A 214 14.84 8.03 11.28
CA ASP A 214 15.28 8.82 12.44
C ASP A 214 14.52 10.16 12.65
N ASN A 215 13.18 10.12 12.62
CA ASN A 215 12.36 11.34 12.78
C ASN A 215 12.43 11.93 14.20
N GLY A 216 13.03 11.20 15.14
CA GLY A 216 13.00 11.48 16.57
C GLY A 216 11.66 11.12 17.22
N LYS A 217 11.72 10.83 18.52
CA LYS A 217 10.60 10.28 19.31
C LYS A 217 9.28 11.05 19.18
N LEU A 218 9.34 12.38 19.04
CA LEU A 218 8.13 13.20 18.95
C LEU A 218 7.40 13.02 17.61
N ALA A 219 8.15 12.89 16.51
CA ALA A 219 7.57 12.64 15.20
C ALA A 219 7.05 11.20 15.09
N ASP A 220 7.74 10.24 15.71
CA ASP A 220 7.25 8.85 15.75
C ASP A 220 5.92 8.73 16.51
N ILE A 221 5.78 9.41 17.66
CA ILE A 221 4.52 9.49 18.41
C ILE A 221 3.43 10.17 17.58
N ALA A 222 3.77 11.28 16.89
CA ALA A 222 2.81 11.97 16.03
C ALA A 222 2.34 11.07 14.89
N ALA A 223 3.25 10.33 14.26
CA ALA A 223 2.94 9.38 13.20
C ALA A 223 2.01 8.27 13.69
N GLU A 224 2.28 7.69 14.87
CA GLU A 224 1.42 6.66 15.45
C GLU A 224 -0.01 7.19 15.72
N VAL A 225 -0.13 8.34 16.38
CA VAL A 225 -1.43 8.94 16.69
C VAL A 225 -2.20 9.31 15.42
N ILE A 226 -1.54 9.94 14.45
CA ILE A 226 -2.18 10.36 13.20
C ILE A 226 -2.61 9.17 12.37
N THR A 227 -1.81 8.10 12.31
CA THR A 227 -2.17 6.85 11.62
C THR A 227 -3.43 6.23 12.22
N VAL A 228 -3.55 6.21 13.55
CA VAL A 228 -4.77 5.73 14.22
C VAL A 228 -5.99 6.60 13.89
N ILE A 229 -5.83 7.93 13.86
CA ILE A 229 -6.90 8.87 13.48
C ILE A 229 -7.27 8.73 11.99
N ALA A 230 -6.34 8.33 11.14
CA ALA A 230 -6.60 8.14 9.71
C ALA A 230 -7.58 7.00 9.43
N ILE A 231 -7.73 6.01 10.32
CA ILE A 231 -8.69 4.90 10.16
C ILE A 231 -10.15 5.40 10.08
N PRO A 232 -10.70 6.13 11.07
CA PRO A 232 -12.05 6.66 10.97
C PRO A 232 -12.20 7.67 9.82
N VAL A 233 -11.14 8.40 9.45
CA VAL A 233 -11.16 9.31 8.29
C VAL A 233 -11.26 8.54 6.97
N ALA A 234 -10.54 7.42 6.83
CA ALA A 234 -10.54 6.58 5.64
C ALA A 234 -11.82 5.72 5.50
N THR A 235 -12.49 5.43 6.63
CA THR A 235 -13.69 4.59 6.69
C THR A 235 -14.78 4.97 5.69
N PRO A 236 -15.28 6.22 5.60
CA PRO A 236 -16.31 6.57 4.61
C PRO A 236 -15.86 6.32 3.16
N PHE A 237 -14.58 6.53 2.84
CA PHE A 237 -14.02 6.28 1.51
C PHE A 237 -13.94 4.79 1.21
N ALA A 238 -13.42 3.99 2.13
CA ALA A 238 -13.32 2.54 1.97
C ALA A 238 -14.70 1.88 1.86
N LEU A 239 -15.63 2.24 2.76
CA LEU A 239 -17.00 1.73 2.74
C LEU A 239 -17.74 2.13 1.45
N SER A 240 -17.45 3.32 0.90
CA SER A 240 -18.03 3.75 -0.38
C SER A 240 -17.70 2.80 -1.54
N ASP A 241 -16.59 2.08 -1.45
CA ASP A 241 -16.16 1.14 -2.48
C ASP A 241 -16.56 -0.32 -2.20
N ILE A 242 -16.65 -0.70 -0.91
CA ILE A 242 -16.95 -2.07 -0.48
C ILE A 242 -18.47 -2.32 -0.45
N LEU A 243 -19.27 -1.32 -0.11
CA LEU A 243 -20.70 -1.46 0.12
C LEU A 243 -21.55 -0.91 -1.03
N SER A 244 -22.72 -1.53 -1.23
CA SER A 244 -23.77 -0.97 -2.09
C SER A 244 -24.30 0.36 -1.54
N SER A 245 -24.89 1.18 -2.41
CA SER A 245 -25.51 2.45 -2.02
C SER A 245 -26.59 2.28 -0.96
N ASP A 246 -27.39 1.20 -1.06
CA ASP A 246 -28.45 0.89 -0.11
C ASP A 246 -27.87 0.52 1.26
N ALA A 247 -26.80 -0.28 1.29
CA ALA A 247 -26.11 -0.64 2.53
C ALA A 247 -25.47 0.58 3.23
N LEU A 248 -24.90 1.52 2.46
CA LEU A 248 -24.36 2.77 3.00
C LEU A 248 -25.45 3.67 3.56
N GLN A 249 -26.58 3.80 2.88
CA GLN A 249 -27.71 4.58 3.40
C GLN A 249 -28.20 4.06 4.74
N VAL A 250 -28.23 2.73 4.94
CA VAL A 250 -28.63 2.15 6.24
C VAL A 250 -27.62 2.46 7.34
N LEU A 251 -26.32 2.49 7.04
CA LEU A 251 -25.27 2.78 8.02
C LEU A 251 -25.17 4.25 8.42
N PHE A 252 -25.54 5.18 7.54
CA PHE A 252 -25.46 6.62 7.78
C PHE A 252 -26.81 7.30 8.06
N ARG A 253 -27.86 6.52 8.31
CA ARG A 253 -29.15 6.98 8.86
C ARG A 253 -29.09 7.03 10.39
#